data_AF-A0A5C7P2L6-F1
#
_entry.id   AF-A0A5C7P2L6-F1
#
_cell.length_a   1.000
_cell.length_b   1.000
_cell.length_c   1.000
_cell.angle_alpha   90.00
_cell.angle_beta   90.00
_cell.angle_gamma   90.00
#
_symmetry.space_group_name_H-M   'P 1'
#
loop_
_entity.id
_entity.type
_entity.pdbx_description
1 polymer ?
#
loop_
_entity_poly.entity_id
_entity_poly.type
_entity_poly.pdbx_seq_one_letter_code
_entity_poly.pdbx_strand_id
1 'polypeptide(L)'
;MLEAFNRSAKRYGIKATSTKPFKLTGDPRERDLGNVRLLTGSDREHEVVAVLDSDGEFARTVPYATQLPRPVVGANGLVAVPWHPMWERNGGPQLSRRFAKEHKRPMTGHDWAAWIAVRAVATVLVDLPKAPIAQQLKALRGGPVAVDGFKGPRLSFRAWDGQLRQPIFLSHVDGVVGVAPLDGVLHPREVMDTLGVDEAESACKQRP
;
A
#
# COMPACT_ATOMS: atom_id res chain seq x y z
N MET A 1 -9.45 -8.22 -6.24
CA MET A 1 -8.48 -8.25 -5.12
C MET A 1 -7.71 -9.57 -5.06
N LEU A 2 -8.38 -10.72 -5.11
CA LEU A 2 -7.73 -12.04 -5.08
C LEU A 2 -6.68 -12.27 -6.16
N GLU A 3 -6.96 -11.91 -7.42
CA GLU A 3 -5.98 -12.05 -8.51
C GLU A 3 -4.70 -11.23 -8.27
N ALA A 4 -4.84 -10.00 -7.77
CA ALA A 4 -3.71 -9.14 -7.44
C ALA A 4 -2.87 -9.75 -6.30
N PHE A 5 -3.52 -10.32 -5.28
CA PHE A 5 -2.85 -11.04 -4.21
C PHE A 5 -2.10 -12.27 -4.76
N ASN A 6 -2.76 -13.12 -5.54
CA ASN A 6 -2.16 -14.33 -6.10
C ASN A 6 -0.95 -14.04 -6.98
N ARG A 7 -1.00 -12.97 -7.78
CA ARG A 7 0.14 -12.51 -8.58
C ARG A 7 1.32 -12.11 -7.69
N SER A 8 1.09 -11.30 -6.67
CA SER A 8 2.14 -10.88 -5.73
C SER A 8 2.67 -12.07 -4.93
N ALA A 9 1.80 -12.96 -4.45
CA ALA A 9 2.18 -14.15 -3.70
C ALA A 9 3.10 -15.06 -4.53
N LYS A 10 2.76 -15.28 -5.80
CA LYS A 10 3.62 -16.02 -6.74
C LYS A 10 4.99 -15.36 -6.92
N ARG A 11 5.04 -14.03 -7.05
CA ARG A 11 6.31 -13.29 -7.19
C ARG A 11 7.23 -13.47 -5.98
N TYR A 12 6.66 -13.40 -4.78
CA TYR A 12 7.41 -13.44 -3.52
C TYR A 12 7.51 -14.84 -2.91
N GLY A 13 7.10 -15.89 -3.64
CA GLY A 13 7.17 -17.28 -3.17
C GLY A 13 6.24 -17.60 -2.00
N ILE A 14 5.22 -16.79 -1.75
CA ILE A 14 4.21 -17.02 -0.70
C ILE A 14 3.26 -18.12 -1.19
N LYS A 15 3.17 -19.21 -0.42
CA LYS A 15 2.26 -20.33 -0.72
C LYS A 15 0.96 -20.15 0.05
N ALA A 16 -0.17 -20.09 -0.67
CA ALA A 16 -1.48 -20.13 -0.05
C ALA A 16 -1.80 -21.58 0.36
N THR A 17 -1.95 -21.83 1.66
CA THR A 17 -2.31 -23.17 2.17
C THR A 17 -3.77 -23.49 1.88
N SER A 18 -4.65 -22.49 2.01
CA SER A 18 -6.05 -22.57 1.60
C SER A 18 -6.59 -21.19 1.23
N THR A 19 -7.58 -21.16 0.34
CA THR A 19 -8.37 -19.95 0.01
C THR A 19 -9.82 -20.27 0.34
N LYS A 20 -10.43 -19.49 1.23
CA LYS A 20 -11.78 -19.76 1.72
C LYS A 20 -12.65 -18.53 1.54
N PRO A 21 -13.84 -18.65 0.92
CA PRO A 21 -14.78 -17.56 0.83
C PRO A 21 -15.37 -17.27 2.22
N PHE A 22 -15.52 -15.99 2.53
CA PHE A 22 -16.31 -15.56 3.67
C PHE A 22 -17.70 -15.15 3.17
N LYS A 23 -18.74 -15.55 3.88
CA LYS A 23 -20.12 -15.13 3.62
C LYS A 23 -20.74 -14.59 4.90
N LEU A 24 -21.21 -13.34 4.85
CA LEU A 24 -22.03 -12.80 5.92
C LEU A 24 -23.41 -13.47 5.86
N THR A 25 -23.66 -14.42 6.76
CA THR A 25 -24.90 -15.21 6.77
C THR A 25 -25.30 -15.57 8.21
N GLY A 26 -26.61 -15.59 8.44
CA GLY A 26 -27.22 -16.09 9.68
C GLY A 26 -27.76 -17.51 9.54
N ASP A 27 -27.69 -18.12 8.36
CA ASP A 27 -28.17 -19.49 8.13
C ASP A 27 -27.22 -20.49 8.82
N PRO A 28 -27.71 -21.30 9.80
CA PRO A 28 -26.91 -22.32 10.46
C PRO A 28 -26.28 -23.34 9.50
N ARG A 29 -26.85 -23.55 8.31
CA ARG A 29 -26.34 -24.49 7.29
C ARG A 29 -25.08 -23.98 6.60
N GLU A 30 -24.86 -22.66 6.60
CA GLU A 30 -23.71 -21.99 5.97
C GLU A 30 -22.70 -21.50 7.02
N ARG A 31 -22.79 -22.03 8.25
CA ARG A 31 -21.99 -21.61 9.40
C ARG A 31 -20.48 -21.70 9.14
N ASP A 32 -20.04 -22.66 8.35
CA ASP A 32 -18.65 -22.84 7.94
C ASP A 32 -18.12 -21.68 7.09
N LEU A 33 -19.00 -20.99 6.35
CA LEU A 33 -18.67 -19.82 5.53
C LEU A 33 -18.70 -18.49 6.31
N GLY A 34 -19.48 -18.43 7.39
CA GLY A 34 -19.65 -17.21 8.21
C GLY A 34 -18.83 -17.17 9.49
N ASN A 35 -18.21 -18.29 9.90
CA ASN A 35 -17.50 -18.37 11.17
C ASN A 35 -15.98 -18.31 10.99
N VAL A 36 -15.38 -17.18 11.36
CA VAL A 36 -13.93 -16.92 11.24
C VAL A 36 -13.08 -17.99 11.92
N ARG A 37 -13.50 -18.53 13.08
CA ARG A 37 -12.77 -19.59 13.77
C ARG A 37 -12.79 -20.89 12.98
N LEU A 38 -13.91 -21.26 12.37
CA LEU A 38 -13.97 -22.46 11.52
C LEU A 38 -13.12 -22.28 10.26
N LEU A 39 -13.23 -21.10 9.62
CA LEU A 39 -12.44 -20.75 8.44
C LEU A 39 -10.93 -20.76 8.72
N THR A 40 -10.49 -20.33 9.88
CA THR A 40 -9.05 -20.28 10.22
C THR A 40 -8.57 -21.51 10.99
N GLY A 41 -9.48 -22.41 11.40
CA GLY A 41 -9.16 -23.58 12.20
C GLY A 41 -8.93 -24.87 11.42
N SER A 42 -9.53 -25.00 10.23
CA SER A 42 -9.51 -26.27 9.49
C SER A 42 -8.15 -26.61 8.85
N ASP A 43 -7.22 -25.66 8.82
CA ASP A 43 -5.88 -25.81 8.28
C ASP A 43 -4.91 -25.21 9.32
N ARG A 44 -4.06 -26.02 9.94
CA ARG A 44 -3.19 -25.58 11.05
C ARG A 44 -1.79 -25.17 10.60
N GLU A 45 -1.45 -25.43 9.34
CA GLU A 45 -0.12 -25.19 8.78
C GLU A 45 0.10 -23.72 8.42
N HIS A 46 -0.96 -22.92 8.34
CA HIS A 46 -0.84 -21.49 8.06
C HIS A 46 -0.15 -20.73 9.21
N GLU A 47 0.72 -19.80 8.82
CA GLU A 47 1.44 -18.92 9.73
C GLU A 47 0.78 -17.54 9.85
N VAL A 48 0.03 -17.13 8.82
CA VAL A 48 -0.59 -15.81 8.68
C VAL A 48 -1.99 -15.98 8.09
N VAL A 49 -2.93 -15.14 8.51
CA VAL A 49 -4.27 -15.04 7.90
C VAL A 49 -4.33 -13.78 7.06
N ALA A 50 -4.42 -13.93 5.74
CA ALA A 50 -4.61 -12.82 4.81
C ALA A 50 -6.10 -12.58 4.55
N VAL A 51 -6.58 -11.38 4.88
CA VAL A 51 -7.99 -10.99 4.71
C VAL A 51 -8.12 -10.06 3.52
N LEU A 52 -8.89 -10.50 2.53
CA LEU A 52 -9.17 -9.76 1.31
C LEU A 52 -10.62 -9.26 1.35
N ASP A 53 -10.83 -8.11 1.96
CA ASP A 53 -12.14 -7.46 2.15
C ASP A 53 -12.08 -6.05 1.56
N SER A 54 -12.87 -5.78 0.50
CA SER A 54 -12.95 -4.45 -0.11
C SER A 54 -13.89 -3.51 0.63
N ASP A 55 -14.90 -4.07 1.30
CA ASP A 55 -15.98 -3.31 1.92
C ASP A 55 -15.62 -2.98 3.38
N GLY A 56 -14.69 -3.76 3.94
CA GLY A 56 -14.12 -3.57 5.27
C GLY A 56 -15.10 -3.90 6.39
N GLU A 57 -16.19 -4.61 6.09
CA GLU A 57 -17.23 -4.94 7.07
C GLU A 57 -16.80 -6.08 7.99
N PHE A 58 -16.24 -7.17 7.43
CA PHE A 58 -15.92 -8.36 8.22
C PHE A 58 -14.49 -8.36 8.75
N ALA A 59 -13.55 -7.72 8.04
CA ALA A 59 -12.14 -7.74 8.42
C ALA A 59 -11.86 -7.12 9.81
N ARG A 60 -12.77 -6.27 10.31
CA ARG A 60 -12.63 -5.52 11.58
C ARG A 60 -12.38 -6.39 12.80
N THR A 61 -13.00 -7.56 12.86
CA THR A 61 -12.94 -8.44 14.05
C THR A 61 -11.94 -9.59 13.89
N VAL A 62 -11.49 -9.86 12.66
CA VAL A 62 -10.63 -11.01 12.34
C VAL A 62 -9.35 -11.07 13.16
N PRO A 63 -8.60 -9.97 13.40
CA PRO A 63 -7.36 -10.01 14.20
C PRO A 63 -7.44 -10.72 15.55
N TYR A 64 -8.62 -10.73 16.18
CA TYR A 64 -8.84 -11.35 17.49
C TYR A 64 -9.89 -12.48 17.45
N ALA A 65 -10.29 -12.91 16.24
CA ALA A 65 -11.32 -13.93 16.04
C ALA A 65 -10.80 -15.18 15.30
N THR A 66 -9.50 -15.24 14.97
CA THR A 66 -8.87 -16.43 14.39
C THR A 66 -8.84 -17.59 15.40
N GLN A 67 -8.83 -18.83 14.91
CA GLN A 67 -8.77 -20.03 15.76
C GLN A 67 -7.41 -20.20 16.44
N LEU A 68 -6.35 -19.91 15.70
CA LEU A 68 -4.98 -19.89 16.20
C LEU A 68 -4.53 -18.42 16.27
N PRO A 69 -3.64 -18.05 17.21
CA PRO A 69 -3.14 -16.69 17.37
C PRO A 69 -2.12 -16.37 16.26
N ARG A 70 -2.58 -16.31 15.00
CA ARG A 70 -1.76 -15.97 13.84
C ARG A 70 -1.89 -14.47 13.52
N PRO A 71 -0.81 -13.81 13.07
CA PRO A 71 -0.90 -12.46 12.53
C PRO A 71 -1.95 -12.38 11.42
N VAL A 72 -2.72 -11.30 11.43
CA VAL A 72 -3.70 -10.98 10.39
C VAL A 72 -3.16 -9.84 9.54
N VAL A 73 -3.25 -10.00 8.22
CA VAL A 73 -2.76 -9.01 7.24
C VAL A 73 -3.80 -8.72 6.16
N GLY A 74 -3.65 -7.61 5.45
CA GLY A 74 -4.49 -7.28 4.29
C GLY A 74 -5.45 -6.14 4.59
N ALA A 75 -6.74 -6.43 4.69
CA ALA A 75 -7.78 -5.44 4.98
C ALA A 75 -7.84 -4.97 6.45
N ASN A 76 -7.25 -5.74 7.38
CA ASN A 76 -7.10 -5.36 8.79
C ASN A 76 -5.85 -6.04 9.40
N GLY A 77 -5.57 -5.76 10.68
CA GLY A 77 -4.35 -6.18 11.35
C GLY A 77 -3.16 -5.37 10.84
N LEU A 78 -2.23 -6.02 10.16
CA LEU A 78 -1.15 -5.35 9.45
C LEU A 78 -1.59 -4.98 8.02
N VAL A 79 -1.74 -3.68 7.79
CA VAL A 79 -2.27 -3.11 6.55
C VAL A 79 -1.18 -2.34 5.80
N ALA A 80 -1.26 -2.36 4.47
CA ALA A 80 -0.38 -1.57 3.60
C ALA A 80 -1.02 -0.20 3.34
N VAL A 81 -0.39 0.89 3.80
CA VAL A 81 -0.91 2.26 3.66
C VAL A 81 0.10 3.22 3.04
N PRO A 82 -0.36 4.22 2.27
CA PRO A 82 0.53 5.23 1.72
C PRO A 82 0.96 6.26 2.79
N TRP A 83 0.25 6.41 3.91
CA TRP A 83 0.68 7.30 4.99
C TRP A 83 0.10 6.86 6.32
N HIS A 84 0.83 7.13 7.39
CA HIS A 84 0.41 6.91 8.75
C HIS A 84 0.82 8.12 9.61
N PRO A 85 -0.08 8.67 10.45
CA PRO A 85 0.22 9.87 11.23
C PRO A 85 1.36 9.67 12.24
N MET A 86 1.55 8.44 12.71
CA MET A 86 2.64 8.03 13.62
C MET A 86 3.95 7.70 12.88
N TRP A 87 4.16 8.23 11.68
CA TRP A 87 5.45 8.13 11.02
C TRP A 87 6.44 9.14 11.62
N GLU A 88 7.39 8.65 12.42
CA GLU A 88 8.25 9.50 13.24
C GLU A 88 9.59 9.89 12.59
N ARG A 89 9.89 9.38 11.39
CA ARG A 89 11.17 9.58 10.70
C ARG A 89 11.05 10.54 9.52
N ASN A 90 12.17 10.98 8.98
CA ASN A 90 12.27 11.67 7.69
C ASN A 90 11.39 12.94 7.57
N GLY A 91 11.18 13.63 8.69
CA GLY A 91 10.34 14.82 8.74
C GLY A 91 8.82 14.54 8.79
N GLY A 92 8.42 13.28 8.92
CA GLY A 92 7.02 12.86 9.04
C GLY A 92 6.24 13.58 10.15
N PRO A 93 6.80 13.75 11.37
CA PRO A 93 6.14 14.51 12.43
C PRO A 93 5.82 15.94 12.03
N GLN A 94 6.66 16.60 11.23
CA GLN A 94 6.49 17.98 10.80
C GLN A 94 5.34 18.09 9.80
N LEU A 95 5.20 17.13 8.88
CA LEU A 95 4.05 17.09 7.95
C LEU A 95 2.76 16.80 8.73
N SER A 96 2.74 15.74 9.54
CA SER A 96 1.57 15.34 10.33
C SER A 96 1.11 16.44 11.30
N ARG A 97 2.04 17.11 12.00
CA ARG A 97 1.72 18.21 12.94
C ARG A 97 1.15 19.44 12.23
N ARG A 98 1.70 19.82 11.07
CA ARG A 98 1.16 20.94 10.28
C ARG A 98 -0.27 20.64 9.81
N PHE A 99 -0.49 19.45 9.26
CA PHE A 99 -1.81 19.01 8.83
C PHE A 99 -2.82 19.01 10.00
N ALA A 100 -2.45 18.43 11.14
CA ALA A 100 -3.33 18.37 12.31
C ALA A 100 -3.64 19.76 12.89
N LYS A 101 -2.68 20.69 12.87
CA LYS A 101 -2.89 22.08 13.30
C LYS A 101 -3.95 22.78 12.45
N GLU A 102 -3.96 22.54 11.15
CA GLU A 102 -4.84 23.18 10.18
C GLU A 102 -6.23 22.51 10.12
N HIS A 103 -6.28 21.18 10.02
CA HIS A 103 -7.52 20.44 9.78
C HIS A 103 -8.14 19.78 11.01
N LYS A 104 -7.50 19.93 12.18
CA LYS A 104 -8.00 19.42 13.49
C LYS A 104 -8.25 17.90 13.53
N ARG A 105 -7.57 17.14 12.67
CA ARG A 105 -7.57 15.66 12.66
C ARG A 105 -6.23 15.12 12.14
N PRO A 106 -5.91 13.84 12.41
CA PRO A 106 -4.74 13.21 11.82
C PRO A 106 -4.82 13.15 10.29
N MET A 107 -3.65 13.20 9.67
CA MET A 107 -3.48 13.05 8.23
C MET A 107 -3.64 11.58 7.84
N THR A 108 -4.52 11.28 6.89
CA THR A 108 -4.75 9.94 6.36
C THR A 108 -3.94 9.68 5.09
N GLY A 109 -3.96 8.44 4.61
CA GLY A 109 -3.38 8.08 3.32
C GLY A 109 -3.91 8.89 2.13
N HIS A 110 -5.21 9.18 2.11
CA HIS A 110 -5.84 9.98 1.05
C HIS A 110 -5.38 11.44 1.09
N ASP A 111 -5.25 12.01 2.30
CA ASP A 111 -4.74 13.37 2.46
C ASP A 111 -3.29 13.48 1.98
N TRP A 112 -2.48 12.45 2.25
CA TRP A 112 -1.10 12.40 1.76
C TRP A 112 -1.04 12.25 0.25
N ALA A 113 -1.91 11.44 -0.34
CA ALA A 113 -2.01 11.32 -1.79
C ALA A 113 -2.39 12.66 -2.47
N ALA A 114 -3.32 13.41 -1.87
CA ALA A 114 -3.67 14.75 -2.36
C ALA A 114 -2.51 15.74 -2.19
N TRP A 115 -1.86 15.71 -1.02
CA TRP A 115 -0.72 16.58 -0.71
C TRP A 115 0.46 16.34 -1.67
N ILE A 116 0.82 15.07 -1.92
CA ILE A 116 1.94 14.74 -2.81
C ILE A 116 1.62 15.08 -4.28
N ALA A 117 0.35 14.97 -4.70
CA ALA A 117 -0.06 15.37 -6.04
C ALA A 117 0.18 16.87 -6.29
N VAL A 118 -0.24 17.73 -5.37
CA VAL A 118 0.02 19.18 -5.45
C VAL A 118 1.52 19.47 -5.35
N ARG A 119 2.22 18.78 -4.44
CA ARG A 119 3.67 18.93 -4.26
C ARG A 119 4.43 18.58 -5.54
N ALA A 120 4.05 17.52 -6.24
CA ALA A 120 4.68 17.09 -7.48
C ALA A 120 4.55 18.15 -8.59
N VAL A 121 3.37 18.75 -8.73
CA VAL A 121 3.14 19.87 -9.67
C VAL A 121 3.96 21.09 -9.28
N ALA A 122 3.96 21.46 -8.00
CA ALA A 122 4.76 22.60 -7.53
C ALA A 122 6.27 22.37 -7.76
N THR A 123 6.77 21.16 -7.51
CA THR A 123 8.17 20.80 -7.73
C THR A 123 8.55 20.98 -9.20
N VAL A 124 7.78 20.46 -10.15
CA VAL A 124 8.15 20.60 -11.57
C VAL A 124 8.09 22.05 -12.06
N LEU A 125 7.18 22.87 -11.53
CA LEU A 125 7.11 24.30 -11.84
C LEU A 125 8.33 25.07 -11.30
N VAL A 126 8.84 24.68 -10.14
CA VAL A 126 10.03 25.29 -9.52
C VAL A 126 11.31 24.82 -10.20
N ASP A 127 11.42 23.55 -10.54
CA ASP A 127 12.61 22.97 -11.16
C ASP A 127 12.76 23.41 -12.62
N LEU A 128 11.63 23.62 -13.33
CA LEU A 128 11.58 23.96 -14.76
C LEU A 128 10.71 25.21 -15.04
N PRO A 129 11.05 26.38 -14.48
CA PRO A 129 10.18 27.56 -14.50
C PRO A 129 10.00 28.19 -15.88
N LYS A 130 10.92 27.92 -16.83
CA LYS A 130 10.88 28.46 -18.20
C LYS A 130 10.46 27.42 -19.24
N ALA A 131 10.26 26.17 -18.84
CA ALA A 131 9.92 25.11 -19.78
C ALA A 131 8.43 25.18 -20.17
N PRO A 132 8.06 24.87 -21.42
CA PRO A 132 6.66 24.70 -21.79
C PRO A 132 5.98 23.58 -20.99
N ILE A 133 4.66 23.66 -20.84
CA ILE A 133 3.85 22.67 -20.09
C ILE A 133 4.12 21.23 -20.56
N ALA A 134 4.23 21.01 -21.87
CA ALA A 134 4.51 19.68 -22.41
C ALA A 134 5.85 19.11 -21.93
N GLN A 135 6.89 19.96 -21.83
CA GLN A 135 8.20 19.56 -21.32
C GLN A 135 8.18 19.32 -19.80
N GLN A 136 7.43 20.13 -19.05
CA GLN A 136 7.21 19.93 -17.62
C GLN A 136 6.50 18.59 -17.34
N LEU A 137 5.40 18.31 -18.05
CA LEU A 137 4.68 17.04 -17.92
C LEU A 137 5.54 15.83 -18.29
N LYS A 138 6.35 15.97 -19.36
CA LYS A 138 7.31 14.93 -19.75
C LYS A 138 8.38 14.71 -18.69
N ALA A 139 8.92 15.77 -18.09
CA ALA A 139 9.90 15.67 -17.02
C ALA A 139 9.30 15.06 -15.74
N LEU A 140 8.05 15.36 -15.41
CA LEU A 140 7.37 14.76 -14.26
C LEU A 140 7.13 13.26 -14.46
N ARG A 141 6.58 12.87 -15.61
CA ARG A 141 6.26 11.46 -15.93
C ARG A 141 7.47 10.61 -16.30
N GLY A 142 8.51 11.24 -16.85
CA GLY A 142 9.74 10.56 -17.29
C GLY A 142 10.69 10.17 -16.16
N GLY A 143 10.40 10.57 -14.92
CA GLY A 143 11.21 10.25 -13.74
C GLY A 143 12.39 11.17 -13.35
N PRO A 144 12.87 12.17 -14.12
CA PRO A 144 13.98 13.01 -13.65
C PRO A 144 13.60 13.96 -12.51
N VAL A 145 12.31 14.32 -12.39
CA VAL A 145 11.83 15.16 -11.29
C VAL A 145 11.61 14.30 -10.04
N ALA A 146 12.38 14.63 -8.99
CA ALA A 146 12.29 13.97 -7.71
C ALA A 146 11.43 14.79 -6.73
N VAL A 147 10.44 14.15 -6.12
CA VAL A 147 9.52 14.78 -5.16
C VAL A 147 9.82 14.25 -3.75
N ASP A 148 9.98 15.15 -2.78
CA ASP A 148 10.08 14.75 -1.37
C ASP A 148 8.68 14.46 -0.80
N GLY A 149 8.50 13.23 -0.31
CA GLY A 149 7.27 12.74 0.29
C GLY A 149 7.29 12.62 1.81
N PHE A 150 8.35 13.07 2.50
CA PHE A 150 8.57 12.85 3.94
C PHE A 150 8.69 11.37 4.33
N LYS A 151 9.14 10.53 3.39
CA LYS A 151 9.29 9.07 3.55
C LYS A 151 10.73 8.60 3.63
N GLY A 152 11.70 9.48 3.38
CA GLY A 152 13.14 9.19 3.37
C GLY A 152 13.67 9.15 1.93
N PRO A 153 13.33 8.11 1.14
CA PRO A 153 13.66 8.09 -0.28
C PRO A 153 12.97 9.22 -1.06
N ARG A 154 13.65 9.67 -2.13
CA ARG A 154 13.05 10.55 -3.14
C ARG A 154 11.98 9.79 -3.91
N LEU A 155 10.85 10.44 -4.16
CA LEU A 155 9.76 9.88 -4.95
C LEU A 155 9.90 10.31 -6.41
N SER A 156 9.44 9.47 -7.33
CA SER A 156 9.43 9.76 -8.76
C SER A 156 8.21 9.12 -9.41
N PHE A 157 7.97 9.35 -10.70
CA PHE A 157 6.89 8.69 -11.44
C PHE A 157 7.45 7.68 -12.43
N ARG A 158 6.72 6.58 -12.60
CA ARG A 158 7.00 5.54 -13.59
C ARG A 158 6.66 6.03 -14.99
N ALA A 159 7.57 5.82 -15.92
CA ALA A 159 7.39 6.25 -17.31
C ALA A 159 6.34 5.41 -18.07
N TRP A 160 6.05 4.17 -17.63
CA TRP A 160 5.16 3.28 -18.36
C TRP A 160 3.70 3.35 -17.90
N ASP A 161 3.42 3.68 -16.64
CA ASP A 161 2.05 3.75 -16.12
C ASP A 161 1.72 5.05 -15.36
N GLY A 162 2.69 5.95 -15.22
CA GLY A 162 2.50 7.22 -14.52
C GLY A 162 2.26 7.07 -13.02
N GLN A 163 2.47 5.89 -12.43
CA GLN A 163 2.29 5.70 -10.99
C GLN A 163 3.46 6.30 -10.20
N LEU A 164 3.15 6.85 -9.03
CA LEU A 164 4.14 7.34 -8.09
C LEU A 164 4.95 6.17 -7.52
N ARG A 165 6.26 6.17 -7.73
CA ARG A 165 7.22 5.33 -7.00
C ARG A 165 7.35 5.87 -5.59
N GLN A 166 6.91 5.09 -4.62
CA GLN A 166 6.98 5.44 -3.22
C GLN A 166 7.14 4.23 -2.32
N PRO A 167 7.77 4.40 -1.15
CA PRO A 167 7.69 3.41 -0.10
C PRO A 167 6.25 3.29 0.42
N ILE A 168 5.83 2.07 0.74
CA ILE A 168 4.51 1.78 1.32
C ILE A 168 4.70 1.37 2.78
N PHE A 169 3.94 1.97 3.69
CA PHE A 169 4.03 1.63 5.11
C PHE A 169 3.25 0.36 5.40
N LEU A 170 3.83 -0.51 6.22
CA LEU A 170 3.14 -1.62 6.86
C LEU A 170 2.77 -1.16 8.26
N SER A 171 1.48 -0.96 8.52
CA SER A 171 1.00 -0.36 9.78
C SER A 171 -0.08 -1.19 10.44
N HIS A 172 -0.17 -1.10 11.76
CA HIS A 172 -1.39 -1.40 12.52
C HIS A 172 -2.03 -0.08 12.96
N VAL A 173 -3.11 -0.16 13.75
CA VAL A 173 -3.90 1.01 14.17
C VAL A 173 -3.10 2.16 14.81
N ASP A 174 -2.03 1.85 15.53
CA ASP A 174 -1.29 2.82 16.35
C ASP A 174 0.14 3.06 15.87
N GLY A 175 0.57 2.44 14.77
CA GLY A 175 1.99 2.48 14.43
C GLY A 175 2.36 1.90 13.08
N VAL A 176 3.54 2.30 12.62
CA VAL A 176 4.21 1.75 11.44
C VAL A 176 5.22 0.70 11.92
N VAL A 177 5.04 -0.54 11.48
CA VAL A 177 5.91 -1.67 11.81
C VAL A 177 7.08 -1.77 10.84
N GLY A 178 6.85 -1.38 9.59
CA GLY A 178 7.86 -1.47 8.53
C GLY A 178 7.53 -0.61 7.33
N VAL A 179 8.49 -0.52 6.42
CA VAL A 179 8.38 0.23 5.18
C VAL A 179 8.80 -0.71 4.06
N ALA A 180 7.89 -0.94 3.11
CA ALA A 180 8.18 -1.67 1.89
C ALA A 180 8.79 -0.72 0.83
N PRO A 181 9.73 -1.17 -0.01
CA PRO A 181 10.26 -2.54 -0.10
C PRO A 181 11.08 -2.94 1.13
N LEU A 182 10.94 -4.19 1.58
CA LEU A 182 11.70 -4.72 2.70
C LEU A 182 13.14 -5.04 2.30
N ASP A 183 14.04 -5.04 3.27
CA ASP A 183 15.44 -5.41 3.06
C ASP A 183 15.57 -6.80 2.41
N GLY A 184 16.45 -6.90 1.42
CA GLY A 184 16.66 -8.13 0.64
C GLY A 184 15.74 -8.28 -0.58
N VAL A 185 14.71 -7.44 -0.73
CA VAL A 185 13.94 -7.37 -1.99
C VAL A 185 14.73 -6.57 -3.02
N LEU A 186 15.04 -7.21 -4.16
CA LEU A 186 15.88 -6.61 -5.20
C LEU A 186 15.10 -6.41 -6.50
N HIS A 187 15.47 -5.35 -7.22
CA HIS A 187 15.06 -5.10 -8.59
C HIS A 187 16.28 -4.71 -9.42
N PRO A 188 16.40 -5.13 -10.69
CA PRO A 188 17.60 -4.86 -11.50
C PRO A 188 17.91 -3.37 -11.73
N ARG A 189 16.91 -2.49 -11.63
CA ARG A 189 17.06 -1.06 -11.92
C ARG A 189 16.73 -0.15 -10.74
N GLU A 190 15.56 -0.36 -10.16
CA GLU A 190 14.98 0.51 -9.13
C GLU A 190 14.18 -0.34 -8.15
N VAL A 191 14.60 -0.40 -6.89
CA VAL A 191 14.02 -1.30 -5.87
C VAL A 191 12.54 -0.98 -5.61
N MET A 192 12.11 0.28 -5.76
CA MET A 192 10.69 0.64 -5.63
C MET A 192 9.80 0.04 -6.73
N ASP A 193 10.36 -0.44 -7.84
CA ASP A 193 9.59 -1.10 -8.89
C ASP A 193 9.19 -2.55 -8.53
N THR A 194 9.68 -3.07 -7.39
CA THR A 194 9.11 -4.28 -6.79
C THR A 194 7.68 -4.08 -6.25
N LEU A 195 7.27 -2.83 -5.98
CA LEU A 195 5.95 -2.48 -5.48
C LEU A 195 4.95 -2.25 -6.62
N GLY A 196 4.18 -3.27 -6.97
CA GLY A 196 3.15 -3.19 -8.00
C GLY A 196 3.56 -3.90 -9.30
N VAL A 197 3.02 -3.44 -10.42
CA VAL A 197 3.29 -4.03 -11.75
C VAL A 197 4.57 -3.43 -12.31
N ASP A 198 5.52 -4.29 -12.67
CA ASP A 198 6.79 -3.86 -13.26
C ASP A 198 6.61 -3.45 -14.74
N GLU A 199 7.58 -2.72 -15.29
CA GLU A 199 7.61 -2.31 -16.71
C GLU A 199 7.45 -3.52 -17.64
N ALA A 200 8.15 -4.63 -17.38
CA ALA A 200 8.14 -5.81 -18.24
C ALA A 200 6.78 -6.53 -18.28
N GLU A 201 5.94 -6.32 -17.27
CA GLU A 201 4.61 -6.91 -17.13
C GLU A 201 3.49 -5.92 -17.48
N SER A 202 3.82 -4.66 -17.72
CA SER A 202 2.83 -3.62 -17.91
C SER A 202 2.13 -3.75 -19.27
N ALA A 203 0.81 -3.73 -19.25
CA ALA A 203 0.00 -3.63 -20.47
C ALA A 203 -0.10 -2.19 -21.01
N CYS A 204 0.39 -1.20 -20.25
CA CYS A 204 0.31 0.20 -20.65
C CYS A 204 1.36 0.51 -21.73
N LYS A 205 0.90 1.01 -22.87
CA LYS A 205 1.74 1.34 -24.04
C LYS A 205 2.06 2.83 -24.15
N GLN A 206 1.36 3.69 -23.41
CA GLN A 206 1.60 5.13 -23.46
C GLN A 206 2.84 5.48 -22.66
N ARG A 207 3.79 6.16 -23.31
CA ARG A 207 5.02 6.68 -22.70
C ARG A 207 5.07 8.21 -22.89
N PRO A 208 5.63 8.96 -21.93
CA PRO A 208 5.77 10.42 -22.01
C PRO A 208 6.80 10.90 -23.03
#